data_AF-A0A847FD01-F1
#
_entry.id   AF-A0A847FD01-F1
#
_cell.length_a   1.000
_cell.length_b   1.000
_cell.length_c   1.000
_cell.angle_alpha   90.00
_cell.angle_beta   90.00
_cell.angle_gamma   90.00
#
_symmetry.space_group_name_H-M   'P 1'
#
loop_
_entity.id
_entity.type
_entity.pdbx_description
1 polymer ?
#
loop_
_entity_poly.entity_id
_entity_poly.type
_entity_poly.pdbx_seq_one_letter_code
_entity_poly.pdbx_strand_id
1 'polypeptide(L)'
;MAEAIRYLGVPVGRKYIQRIAILKAVDNFNQLFGHRALQLHLLKGDRAGLYAMRLNGNYRLIIGKVKEDRIRIMDVEDYHGD
;
A
#
# COMPACT_ATOMS: atom_id res chain seq x y z
N MET A 1 -6.63 -10.71 10.69
CA MET A 1 -7.80 -9.89 10.30
C MET A 1 -8.22 -8.93 11.41
N ALA A 2 -8.46 -9.43 12.63
CA ALA A 2 -8.89 -8.60 13.76
C ALA A 2 -7.89 -7.49 14.15
N GLU A 3 -6.58 -7.76 14.11
CA GLU A 3 -5.57 -6.80 14.55
C GLU A 3 -5.49 -5.55 13.67
N ALA A 4 -5.42 -5.68 12.34
CA ALA A 4 -5.37 -4.52 11.45
C ALA A 4 -6.61 -3.62 11.58
N ILE A 5 -7.80 -4.22 11.78
CA ILE A 5 -9.04 -3.48 12.02
C ILE A 5 -9.00 -2.78 13.38
N ARG A 6 -8.44 -3.43 14.42
CA ARG A 6 -8.29 -2.84 15.74
C ARG A 6 -7.38 -1.62 15.73
N TYR A 7 -6.27 -1.67 15.00
CA TYR A 7 -5.27 -0.61 14.99
C TYR A 7 -5.57 0.52 14.01
N LEU A 8 -6.17 0.23 12.86
CA LEU A 8 -6.40 1.21 11.79
C LEU A 8 -7.85 1.69 11.69
N GLY A 9 -8.74 1.10 12.50
CA GLY A 9 -10.19 1.26 12.35
C GLY A 9 -10.76 0.45 11.18
N VAL A 10 -12.08 0.28 11.18
CA VAL A 10 -12.78 -0.60 10.24
C VAL A 10 -12.56 -0.23 8.76
N PRO A 11 -12.68 1.04 8.33
CA PRO A 11 -12.56 1.38 6.92
C PRO A 11 -11.15 1.16 6.36
N VAL A 12 -10.13 1.61 7.10
CA VAL A 12 -8.72 1.52 6.70
C VAL A 12 -8.24 0.08 6.84
N GLY A 13 -8.55 -0.61 7.93
CA GLY A 13 -8.15 -1.99 8.18
C GLY A 13 -8.68 -2.97 7.13
N ARG A 14 -9.96 -2.82 6.70
CA ARG A 14 -10.52 -3.63 5.60
C ARG A 14 -9.78 -3.41 4.28
N LYS A 15 -9.46 -2.15 3.96
CA LYS A 15 -8.71 -1.82 2.75
C LYS A 15 -7.28 -2.32 2.81
N TYR A 16 -6.62 -2.20 3.97
CA TYR A 16 -5.28 -2.76 4.20
C TYR A 16 -5.25 -4.25 3.90
N ILE A 17 -6.18 -5.03 4.48
CA ILE A 17 -6.30 -6.47 4.23
C ILE A 17 -6.47 -6.77 2.73
N GLN A 18 -7.34 -6.01 2.04
CA GLN A 18 -7.50 -6.15 0.58
C GLN A 18 -6.20 -5.88 -0.18
N ARG A 19 -5.40 -4.89 0.24
CA ARG A 19 -4.09 -4.61 -0.38
C ARG A 19 -3.11 -5.74 -0.15
N ILE A 20 -3.03 -6.27 1.07
CA ILE A 20 -2.15 -7.41 1.37
C ILE A 20 -2.54 -8.63 0.53
N ALA A 21 -3.83 -8.90 0.33
CA ALA A 21 -4.29 -9.98 -0.54
C ALA A 21 -3.82 -9.81 -1.99
N ILE A 22 -3.93 -8.60 -2.56
CA ILE A 22 -3.43 -8.30 -3.90
C ILE A 22 -1.90 -8.48 -3.97
N LEU A 23 -1.16 -7.95 -2.99
CA LEU A 23 0.30 -8.05 -2.95
C LEU A 23 0.79 -9.50 -2.86
N LYS A 24 0.01 -10.39 -2.25
CA LYS A 24 0.30 -11.83 -2.19
C LYS A 24 -0.07 -12.59 -3.47
N ALA A 25 -0.96 -12.03 -4.29
CA ALA A 25 -1.49 -12.68 -5.48
C ALA A 25 -0.73 -12.32 -6.76
N VAL A 26 0.08 -11.26 -6.74
CA VAL A 26 0.90 -10.86 -7.89
C VAL A 26 2.22 -11.63 -7.94
N ASP A 27 2.66 -12.01 -9.13
CA ASP A 27 3.95 -12.71 -9.32
C ASP A 27 5.12 -11.73 -9.33
N ASN A 28 4.87 -10.49 -9.76
CA ASN A 28 5.89 -9.45 -9.80
C ASN A 28 5.30 -8.06 -9.58
N PHE A 29 6.18 -7.13 -9.21
CA PHE A 29 5.85 -5.75 -8.89
C PHE A 29 5.10 -5.02 -10.01
N ASN A 30 5.43 -5.32 -11.28
CA ASN A 30 4.86 -4.58 -12.41
C ASN A 30 3.36 -4.87 -12.58
N GLN A 31 2.88 -6.04 -12.15
CA GLN A 31 1.45 -6.37 -12.16
C GLN A 31 0.62 -5.39 -11.30
N LEU A 32 1.21 -4.79 -10.25
CA LEU A 32 0.52 -3.82 -9.40
C LEU A 32 0.02 -2.59 -10.17
N PHE A 33 0.72 -2.16 -11.23
CA PHE A 33 0.29 -1.03 -12.05
C PHE A 33 -0.98 -1.33 -12.86
N GLY A 34 -1.28 -2.60 -13.12
CA GLY A 34 -2.54 -3.02 -13.75
C GLY A 34 -3.75 -2.81 -12.86
N HIS A 35 -3.57 -2.78 -11.53
CA HIS A 35 -4.65 -2.60 -10.57
C HIS A 35 -4.92 -1.12 -10.30
N ARG A 36 -5.67 -0.46 -11.19
CA ARG A 36 -6.03 0.98 -11.07
C ARG A 36 -6.60 1.36 -9.69
N ALA A 37 -7.35 0.46 -9.06
CA ALA A 37 -7.93 0.67 -7.73
C ALA A 37 -6.89 0.81 -6.60
N LEU A 38 -5.62 0.45 -6.83
CA LEU A 38 -4.52 0.69 -5.88
C LEU A 38 -4.13 2.16 -5.84
N GLN A 39 -4.31 2.91 -6.93
CA GLN A 39 -3.79 4.28 -7.09
C GLN A 39 -2.29 4.35 -6.73
N LEU A 40 -1.54 3.34 -7.18
CA LEU A 40 -0.11 3.21 -6.92
C LEU A 40 0.65 4.35 -7.60
N HIS A 41 1.49 5.04 -6.85
CA HIS A 41 2.37 6.08 -7.39
C HIS A 41 3.72 6.09 -6.67
N LEU A 42 4.77 6.45 -7.41
CA LEU A 42 6.13 6.59 -6.91
C LEU A 42 6.22 7.85 -6.02
N LEU A 43 6.83 7.71 -4.85
CA LEU A 43 7.15 8.83 -3.97
C LEU A 43 8.39 9.58 -4.47
N LYS A 44 8.51 10.84 -4.11
CA LYS A 44 9.59 11.75 -4.52
C LYS A 44 10.43 12.18 -3.33
N GLY A 45 11.54 12.86 -3.59
CA GLY A 45 12.45 13.39 -2.56
C GLY A 45 13.13 12.27 -1.77
N ASP A 46 13.21 12.43 -0.45
CA ASP A 46 13.87 11.48 0.47
C ASP A 46 13.26 10.08 0.48
N ARG A 47 12.07 9.93 -0.10
CA ARG A 47 11.34 8.66 -0.22
C ARG A 47 11.34 8.11 -1.63
N ALA A 48 12.18 8.64 -2.52
CA ALA A 48 12.34 8.14 -3.87
C ALA A 48 12.65 6.63 -3.87
N GLY A 49 11.97 5.89 -4.74
CA GLY A 49 12.04 4.42 -4.80
C GLY A 49 11.00 3.68 -3.96
N LEU A 50 10.28 4.38 -3.08
CA LEU A 50 9.09 3.86 -2.41
C LEU A 50 7.82 4.22 -3.19
N TYR A 51 6.76 3.46 -2.97
CA TYR A 51 5.46 3.66 -3.60
C TYR A 51 4.37 3.75 -2.55
N ALA A 52 3.37 4.59 -2.82
CA ALA A 52 2.18 4.70 -2.00
C ALA A 52 0.96 4.17 -2.76
N MET A 53 0.10 3.42 -2.07
CA MET A 53 -1.21 2.99 -2.58
C MET A 53 -2.33 3.38 -1.62
N ARG A 54 -3.51 3.71 -2.14
CA ARG A 54 -4.62 4.21 -1.33
C ARG A 54 -5.30 3.10 -0.53
N LEU A 55 -5.51 3.37 0.76
CA LEU A 55 -6.36 2.57 1.64
C LEU A 55 -7.76 3.15 1.69
N ASN A 56 -7.98 4.20 2.48
CA ASN A 56 -9.25 4.90 2.60
C ASN A 56 -9.03 6.37 2.97
N GLY A 57 -9.84 7.29 2.41
CA GLY A 57 -9.66 8.72 2.66
C GLY A 57 -8.22 9.14 2.41
N ASN A 58 -7.57 9.63 3.46
CA ASN A 58 -6.20 10.10 3.47
C ASN A 58 -5.13 9.03 3.78
N TYR A 59 -5.53 7.79 4.04
CA TYR A 59 -4.60 6.73 4.40
C TYR A 59 -3.95 6.08 3.19
N ARG A 60 -2.62 5.93 3.24
CA ARG A 60 -1.80 5.24 2.23
C ARG A 60 -1.03 4.09 2.87
N LEU A 61 -0.88 2.99 2.13
CA LEU A 61 0.07 1.93 2.43
C LEU A 61 1.35 2.20 1.63
N ILE A 62 2.47 2.29 2.32
CA ILE A 62 3.78 2.51 1.72
C ILE A 62 4.49 1.18 1.52
N ILE A 63 4.97 0.95 0.30
CA ILE A 63 5.69 -0.26 -0.08
C ILE A 63 7.00 0.07 -0.79
N GLY A 64 7.97 -0.83 -0.69
CA GLY A 64 9.21 -0.79 -1.45
C GLY A 64 9.35 -2.01 -2.36
N LYS A 65 9.88 -1.81 -3.56
CA LYS A 65 10.31 -2.90 -4.46
C LYS A 65 11.71 -3.33 -4.03
N VAL A 66 11.85 -4.52 -3.43
CA VAL A 66 13.16 -5.08 -3.06
C VAL A 66 13.77 -5.80 -4.26
N LYS A 67 12.95 -6.59 -4.96
CA LYS A 67 13.25 -7.27 -6.23
C LYS A 67 11.99 -7.29 -7.08
N GLU A 68 12.06 -7.84 -8.28
CA GLU A 68 10.90 -7.97 -9.17
C GLU A 68 9.75 -8.76 -8.53
N ASP A 69 10.06 -9.83 -7.80
CA ASP A 69 9.13 -10.75 -7.14
C ASP A 69 8.94 -10.46 -5.64
N ARG A 70 9.61 -9.43 -5.10
CA ARG A 70 9.67 -9.18 -3.66
C ARG A 70 9.32 -7.75 -3.30
N ILE A 71 8.21 -7.63 -2.59
CA ILE A 71 7.68 -6.38 -2.07
C ILE A 71 7.89 -6.32 -0.56
N ARG A 72 8.35 -5.17 -0.05
CA ARG A 72 8.41 -4.89 1.38
C ARG A 72 7.33 -3.88 1.75
N ILE A 73 6.57 -4.17 2.80
CA ILE A 73 5.65 -3.21 3.42
C ILE A 73 6.48 -2.33 4.35
N MET A 74 6.37 -1.02 4.19
CA MET A 74 7.15 -0.05 4.97
C MET A 74 6.31 0.56 6.08
N ASP A 75 5.12 1.09 5.76
CA ASP A 75 4.29 1.80 6.74
C ASP A 75 2.83 1.97 6.28
N VAL A 76 1.94 2.36 7.18
CA VAL A 76 0.61 2.90 6.90
C VAL A 76 0.55 4.35 7.42
N GLU A 77 0.33 5.30 6.51
CA GLU A 77 0.40 6.72 6.82
C GLU A 77 -0.92 7.42 6.58
N ASP A 78 -1.29 8.34 7.47
CA ASP A 78 -2.40 9.27 7.27
C ASP A 78 -1.88 10.57 6.63
N TYR A 79 -1.98 10.64 5.30
CA TYR A 79 -1.57 11.82 4.55
C TYR A 79 -2.68 12.86 4.63
N HIS A 80 -2.62 13.67 5.68
CA HIS A 80 -3.28 14.96 5.73
C HIS A 80 -2.52 15.86 4.76
N GLY A 81 -3.04 16.07 3.55
CA GLY A 81 -2.53 17.14 2.72
C GLY A 81 -2.78 18.45 3.46
N ASP A 82 -1.72 19.21 3.72
CA ASP A 82 -1.83 20.64 4.02
C ASP A 82 -2.56 21.37 2.88
#